data_AF-A0A9Q1APD2-F1
#
_entry.id   AF-A0A9Q1APD2-F1
#
_cell.length_a   1.000
_cell.length_b   1.000
_cell.length_c   1.000
_cell.angle_alpha   90.00
_cell.angle_beta   90.00
_cell.angle_gamma   90.00
#
_symmetry.space_group_name_H-M   'P 1'
#
loop_
_entity.id
_entity.type
_entity.pdbx_description
1 polymer ?
#
loop_
_entity_poly.entity_id
_entity_poly.type
_entity_poly.pdbx_seq_one_letter_code
_entity_poly.pdbx_strand_id
1 'polypeptide(L)'
;MGAFNGTKQLNYRSILFNMKDPKNPDLRRKVLLGQIKPEKLVTMTSEEMASSQRQFENEQIRKKSLCKEMKKAEQEHKLVDPMEY
;
A
#
# COMPACT_ATOMS: atom_id res chain seq x y z
N MET A 1 -18.61 -23.89 -15.76
CA MET A 1 -17.88 -23.76 -14.48
C MET A 1 -17.88 -22.29 -14.10
N GLY A 2 -18.70 -21.87 -13.12
CA GLY A 2 -18.85 -20.47 -12.75
C GLY A 2 -17.63 -19.93 -12.01
N ALA A 3 -17.15 -18.75 -12.39
CA ALA A 3 -16.07 -18.07 -11.69
C ALA A 3 -16.56 -17.65 -10.30
N PHE A 4 -16.02 -18.25 -9.24
CA PHE A 4 -16.27 -17.80 -7.86
C PHE A 4 -15.48 -16.50 -7.61
N ASN A 5 -15.96 -15.38 -8.15
CA ASN A 5 -15.33 -14.06 -7.98
C ASN A 5 -15.64 -13.45 -6.60
N GLY A 6 -15.49 -14.22 -5.52
CA GLY A 6 -15.60 -13.70 -4.16
C GLY A 6 -14.34 -12.94 -3.75
N THR A 7 -14.48 -11.93 -2.89
CA THR A 7 -13.37 -11.17 -2.26
C THR A 7 -12.27 -12.06 -1.69
N LYS A 8 -12.63 -13.28 -1.24
CA LYS A 8 -11.70 -14.31 -0.75
C LYS A 8 -10.71 -14.81 -1.82
N GLN A 9 -11.08 -14.89 -3.11
CA GLN A 9 -10.15 -15.30 -4.17
C GLN A 9 -9.11 -14.22 -4.50
N LEU A 10 -9.51 -12.95 -4.45
CA LEU A 10 -8.59 -11.83 -4.66
C LEU A 10 -7.51 -11.80 -3.58
N ASN A 11 -7.90 -12.01 -2.33
CA ASN A 11 -6.97 -12.05 -1.20
C ASN A 11 -5.97 -13.21 -1.33
N TYR A 12 -6.41 -14.40 -1.76
CA TYR A 12 -5.51 -15.53 -1.97
C TYR A 12 -4.41 -15.24 -3.01
N ARG A 13 -4.77 -14.66 -4.16
CA ARG A 13 -3.80 -14.31 -5.21
C ARG A 13 -2.77 -13.30 -4.70
N SER A 14 -3.22 -12.28 -3.97
CA SER A 14 -2.33 -11.27 -3.38
C SER A 14 -1.37 -11.86 -2.35
N ILE A 15 -1.87 -12.74 -1.46
CA ILE A 15 -1.03 -13.43 -0.47
C ILE A 15 0.02 -14.28 -1.17
N LEU A 16 -0.40 -15.09 -2.17
CA LEU A 16 0.51 -15.96 -2.91
C LEU A 16 1.60 -15.17 -3.64
N PHE A 17 1.23 -14.05 -4.27
CA PHE A 17 2.17 -13.17 -4.95
C PHE A 17 3.22 -12.59 -3.99
N ASN A 18 2.78 -12.01 -2.86
CA ASN A 18 3.68 -11.43 -1.87
C ASN A 18 4.56 -12.49 -1.18
N MET A 19 4.00 -13.69 -0.89
CA MET A 19 4.75 -14.80 -0.30
C MET A 19 5.79 -15.39 -1.26
N LYS A 20 5.53 -15.42 -2.57
CA LYS A 20 6.47 -15.93 -3.57
C LYS A 20 7.56 -14.93 -3.95
N ASP A 21 7.45 -13.67 -3.56
CA ASP A 21 8.42 -12.65 -3.92
C ASP A 21 9.82 -12.98 -3.33
N PRO A 22 10.84 -13.23 -4.16
CA PRO A 22 12.20 -13.49 -3.68
C PRO A 22 12.81 -12.27 -2.96
N LYS A 23 12.35 -11.05 -3.26
CA LYS A 23 12.78 -9.81 -2.61
C LYS A 23 12.07 -9.55 -1.27
N ASN A 24 11.11 -10.40 -0.90
CA ASN A 24 10.41 -10.34 0.39
C ASN A 24 10.54 -11.66 1.20
N PRO A 25 11.77 -12.12 1.51
CA PRO A 25 11.95 -13.35 2.28
C PRO A 25 11.47 -13.23 3.73
N ASP A 26 11.44 -12.00 4.26
CA ASP A 26 11.08 -11.73 5.64
C ASP A 26 9.59 -12.01 5.91
N LEU A 27 8.69 -11.70 4.96
CA LEU A 27 7.28 -12.07 5.08
C LEU A 27 7.11 -13.59 5.26
N ARG A 28 7.76 -14.39 4.41
CA ARG A 28 7.72 -15.86 4.52
C ARG A 28 8.25 -16.33 5.87
N ARG A 29 9.37 -15.77 6.32
CA ARG A 29 9.98 -16.11 7.61
C ARG A 29 9.05 -15.78 8.77
N LYS A 30 8.44 -14.60 8.79
CA LYS A 30 7.50 -14.16 9.84
C LYS A 30 6.25 -15.04 9.91
N VAL A 31 5.73 -15.48 8.76
CA VAL A 31 4.61 -16.43 8.71
C VAL A 31 5.04 -17.80 9.23
N LEU A 32 6.20 -18.32 8.77
CA LEU A 32 6.70 -19.63 9.19
C LEU A 32 6.99 -19.70 10.70
N LEU A 33 7.55 -18.64 11.26
CA LEU A 33 7.83 -18.53 12.70
C LEU A 33 6.58 -18.21 13.54
N GLY A 34 5.40 -18.06 12.92
CA GLY A 34 4.15 -17.74 13.62
C GLY A 34 4.05 -16.30 14.15
N GLN A 35 4.98 -15.41 13.78
CA GLN A 35 4.92 -13.98 14.13
C GLN A 35 3.76 -13.30 13.42
N ILE A 36 3.43 -13.75 12.21
CA ILE A 36 2.19 -13.42 11.51
C ILE A 36 1.29 -14.65 11.58
N LYS A 37 0.18 -14.53 12.31
CA LYS A 37 -0.82 -15.59 12.40
C LYS A 37 -1.57 -15.75 11.08
N PRO A 38 -2.02 -16.96 10.70
CA PRO A 38 -2.78 -17.20 9.48
C PRO A 38 -4.04 -16.33 9.38
N GLU A 39 -4.76 -16.14 10.49
CA GLU A 39 -5.99 -15.33 10.52
C GLU A 39 -5.69 -13.86 10.19
N LYS A 40 -4.56 -13.35 10.71
CA LYS A 40 -4.09 -12.00 10.40
C LYS A 40 -3.67 -11.88 8.94
N LEU A 41 -2.94 -12.86 8.41
CA LEU A 41 -2.45 -12.85 7.03
C LEU A 41 -3.60 -12.70 6.00
N VAL A 42 -4.75 -13.33 6.25
CA VAL A 42 -5.92 -13.25 5.36
C VAL A 42 -6.59 -11.88 5.35
N THR A 43 -6.40 -11.10 6.42
CA THR A 43 -6.94 -9.74 6.57
C THR A 43 -5.95 -8.64 6.17
N MET A 44 -4.66 -8.96 6.00
CA MET A 44 -3.65 -7.98 5.62
C MET A 44 -3.86 -7.50 4.19
N THR A 45 -3.56 -6.22 3.98
CA THR A 45 -3.55 -5.62 2.64
C THR A 45 -2.29 -6.00 1.87
N SER A 46 -2.34 -5.88 0.54
CA SER A 46 -1.16 -6.10 -0.32
C SER A 46 -0.01 -5.15 0.01
N GLU A 47 -0.31 -3.95 0.52
CA GLU A 47 0.71 -2.98 0.90
C GLU A 47 1.42 -3.38 2.20
N GLU A 48 0.68 -3.84 3.20
CA GLU A 48 1.25 -4.33 4.46
C GLU A 48 2.05 -5.63 4.28
N MET A 49 1.67 -6.45 3.28
CA MET A 49 2.42 -7.65 2.92
C MET A 49 3.65 -7.38 2.05
N ALA A 50 3.77 -6.19 1.44
CA ALA A 50 4.89 -5.89 0.54
C ALA A 50 6.24 -5.87 1.29
N SER A 51 7.36 -5.94 0.56
CA SER A 51 8.69 -5.81 1.17
C SER A 51 8.88 -4.43 1.80
N SER A 52 9.77 -4.32 2.81
CA SER A 52 10.06 -3.04 3.46
C SER A 52 10.49 -1.96 2.49
N GLN A 53 11.28 -2.32 1.48
CA GLN A 53 11.67 -1.41 0.41
C GLN A 53 10.46 -0.90 -0.36
N ARG A 54 9.53 -1.80 -0.73
CA ARG A 54 8.34 -1.43 -1.49
C ARG A 54 7.37 -0.58 -0.67
N GLN A 55 7.21 -0.90 0.62
CA GLN A 55 6.44 -0.09 1.56
C GLN A 55 6.98 1.35 1.62
N PHE A 56 8.30 1.48 1.75
CA PHE A 56 8.96 2.79 1.75
C PHE A 56 8.76 3.54 0.43
N GLU A 57 8.96 2.89 -0.72
CA GLU A 57 8.71 3.50 -2.04
C GLU A 57 7.27 4.01 -2.17
N ASN A 58 6.29 3.21 -1.76
CA ASN A 58 4.88 3.58 -1.78
C ASN A 58 4.59 4.80 -0.89
N GLU A 59 5.19 4.84 0.29
CA GLU A 59 5.06 5.99 1.21
C GLU A 59 5.66 7.26 0.60
N GLN A 60 6.83 7.17 -0.04
CA GLN A 60 7.47 8.31 -0.70
C GLN A 60 6.62 8.82 -1.87
N ILE A 61 6.02 7.93 -2.66
CA ILE A 61 5.10 8.32 -3.75
C ILE A 61 3.90 9.09 -3.17
N ARG A 62 3.28 8.59 -2.11
CA ARG A 62 2.15 9.26 -1.43
C ARG A 62 2.53 10.64 -0.92
N LYS A 63 3.67 10.75 -0.23
CA LYS A 63 4.20 12.02 0.28
C LYS A 63 4.46 13.02 -0.85
N LYS A 64 5.05 12.57 -1.95
CA LYS A 64 5.31 13.41 -3.14
C LYS A 64 4.02 13.92 -3.76
N SER A 65 3.01 13.06 -3.92
CA SER A 65 1.70 13.47 -4.45
C SER A 65 1.05 14.52 -3.57
N LEU A 66 0.99 14.29 -2.26
CA LEU A 66 0.42 15.26 -1.30
C LEU A 66 1.15 16.59 -1.32
N CYS A 67 2.50 16.58 -1.31
CA CYS A 67 3.29 17.80 -1.37
C CYS A 67 3.04 18.60 -2.66
N LYS A 68 2.87 17.90 -3.79
CA LYS A 68 2.55 18.54 -5.07
C LYS A 68 1.17 19.21 -5.04
N GLU A 69 0.18 18.56 -4.43
CA GLU A 69 -1.17 19.10 -4.27
C GLU A 69 -1.18 20.32 -3.36
N MET A 70 -0.48 20.27 -2.21
CA MET A 70 -0.38 21.42 -1.30
C MET A 70 0.29 22.61 -1.96
N LYS A 71 1.38 22.41 -2.71
CA LYS A 71 2.06 23.49 -3.45
C LYS A 71 1.17 24.12 -4.51
N LYS A 72 0.32 23.31 -5.16
CA LYS A 72 -0.65 23.82 -6.14
C LYS A 72 -1.73 24.68 -5.45
N ALA A 73 -2.27 24.21 -4.33
CA ALA A 73 -3.25 24.96 -3.55
C ALA A 73 -2.69 26.28 -2.99
N GLU A 74 -1.42 26.30 -2.55
CA GLU A 74 -0.76 27.49 -2.05
C GLU A 74 -0.51 28.53 -3.16
N GLN A 75 -0.18 28.08 -4.38
CA GLN A 75 -0.09 28.96 -5.56
C GLN A 75 -1.46 29.55 -5.92
N GLU A 76 -2.53 28.76 -5.84
CA GLU A 76 -3.89 29.22 -6.10
C GLU A 76 -4.37 30.23 -5.05
N HIS A 77 -4.10 30.01 -3.76
CA HIS A 77 -4.45 30.96 -2.69
C HIS A 77 -3.74 32.31 -2.84
N LYS A 78 -2.45 32.30 -3.20
CA LYS A 78 -1.66 33.52 -3.38
C LYS A 78 -2.09 34.35 -4.60
N LEU A 79 -2.84 33.77 -5.53
CA LEU A 79 -3.44 34.45 -6.67
C LEU A 79 -4.82 35.06 -6.36
N VAL A 80 -5.47 34.63 -5.27
CA VAL A 80 -6.81 35.10 -4.88
C VAL A 80 -6.74 36.30 -3.90
N ASP A 81 -5.61 36.52 -3.23
CA ASP A 81 -5.38 37.63 -2.30
C ASP A 81 -4.83 38.99 -2.86
N PRO A 82 -4.93 39.40 -4.14
CA PRO A 82 -4.60 40.79 -4.52
C PRO A 82 -5.74 41.82 -4.33
N MET A 83 -6.84 41.51 -3.65
CA MET A 83 -7.99 42.43 -3.59
C MET A 83 -8.76 42.38 -2.26
N GLU A 84 -8.10 42.67 -1.15
CA GLU A 84 -8.77 43.29 0.00
C GLU A 84 -8.44 44.79 0.04
N TYR A 85 -9.49 45.60 0.26
CA TYR A 85 -9.53 47.07 0.20
C TYR A 85 -8.56 47.79 1.14
#